data_AF-A0A7V7GVN6-F1
#
_entry.id   AF-A0A7V7GVN6-F1
#
_cell.length_a   1.000
_cell.length_b   1.000
_cell.length_c   1.000
_cell.angle_alpha   90.00
_cell.angle_beta   90.00
_cell.angle_gamma   90.00
#
_symmetry.space_group_name_H-M   'P 1'
#
loop_
_entity.id
_entity.type
_entity.pdbx_description
1 polymer ?
#
loop_
_entity_poly.entity_id
_entity_poly.type
_entity_poly.pdbx_seq_one_letter_code
_entity_poly.pdbx_strand_id
1 'polypeptide(L)'
;MSSETIDNMRSMRSAEGNADGFRQPAAQIFSPTGLCLLLLASQLFFSAALLWLSSGLLFGASLLLTPVALMLIKEVRLLNGGSQTAQAQLYKANAVQIDLAEDDAPQRTADPLSAQLAEFSSRLRDIMLDLQQQSLRIALSSAQNRLLAEHAGNDAQQQKNLSELIFQASEQTTRALQDISSRAGIITEMNSRNLEVARSSKLQLGDAHVQMQQISQSMTGFKTNIEALDSTSGQIRSILTTVQDFSSQTNMLALNAAIEAARAGEHGRGFAVVADEVRNLSVKVGSAATQIGQLIEQMLDAMAGADQQTQTMQAQTNQAGSAVSTAAEQFERMVEDFQQANDDLLMVSSALEQLTVTNTETHQHGSAIRDLSVGISQCVSSVFEHADTQLENTNLVLQALCNFRLGQGNLEGATDKLMARRRLIESRLEQLLEQGINVFDRQYQPIPDTQPPKHNVSWAEPYQKLVQPLLDEWDSQGKDGIVYMVPVDNHGYLAASRSATSQPLTGDPAIDAAKSVHMRFVAKGVNLDNMNKCEHVGMGSFVLPGSSTIVFVLFVPLTVKGKHWGTLSTGILPKALGV
;
A
#
# COMPACT_ATOMS: atom_id res chain seq x y z
N MET A 1 -9.68 10.51 30.22
CA MET A 1 -9.50 10.98 31.62
C MET A 1 -10.87 11.28 32.23
N SER A 2 -11.07 10.89 33.50
CA SER A 2 -12.36 10.82 34.20
C SER A 2 -12.91 12.17 34.67
N SER A 3 -14.24 12.22 34.80
CA SER A 3 -15.08 13.37 35.20
C SER A 3 -14.70 14.05 36.53
N GLU A 4 -13.86 13.44 37.36
CA GLU A 4 -13.46 13.98 38.68
C GLU A 4 -12.39 15.07 38.60
N THR A 5 -11.59 15.14 37.52
CA THR A 5 -10.55 16.18 37.39
C THR A 5 -11.15 17.54 36.96
N ILE A 6 -12.35 17.53 36.36
CA ILE A 6 -13.03 18.74 35.86
C ILE A 6 -13.77 19.49 37.00
N ASP A 7 -14.30 18.78 37.99
CA ASP A 7 -15.00 19.41 39.12
C ASP A 7 -14.03 20.08 40.12
N ASN A 8 -12.82 19.56 40.29
CA ASN A 8 -11.81 20.19 41.14
C ASN A 8 -11.26 21.50 40.57
N MET A 9 -11.26 21.70 39.24
CA MET A 9 -10.88 22.99 38.64
C MET A 9 -11.98 24.05 38.70
N ARG A 10 -13.27 23.64 38.81
CA ARG A 10 -14.38 24.59 38.98
C ARG A 10 -14.46 25.17 40.39
N SER A 11 -14.07 24.41 41.42
CA SER A 11 -14.13 24.91 42.81
C SER A 11 -13.04 25.97 43.09
N MET A 12 -11.85 25.85 42.51
CA MET A 12 -10.79 26.86 42.66
C MET A 12 -11.09 28.19 41.93
N ARG A 13 -11.87 28.17 40.83
CA ARG A 13 -12.25 29.40 40.10
C ARG A 13 -13.35 30.24 40.77
N SER A 14 -14.08 29.68 41.73
CA SER A 14 -15.09 30.43 42.49
C SER A 14 -14.50 31.32 43.59
N ALA A 15 -13.20 31.17 43.90
CA ALA A 15 -12.51 31.93 44.95
C ALA A 15 -11.79 33.21 44.45
N GLU A 16 -11.68 33.44 43.14
CA GLU A 16 -10.98 34.60 42.57
C GLU A 16 -11.91 35.78 42.20
N GLY A 17 -13.23 35.61 42.32
CA GLY A 17 -14.23 36.60 41.93
C GLY A 17 -14.49 37.76 42.90
N ASN A 18 -13.60 38.05 43.86
CA ASN A 18 -13.86 39.09 44.88
C ASN A 18 -12.67 40.03 45.17
N ALA A 19 -11.76 40.22 44.21
CA ALA A 19 -10.61 41.11 44.36
C ALA A 19 -10.72 42.43 43.55
N ASP A 20 -11.93 42.87 43.22
CA ASP A 20 -12.19 44.08 42.40
C ASP A 20 -12.42 45.36 43.21
N GLY A 21 -11.80 45.46 44.39
CA GLY A 21 -12.00 46.59 45.28
C GLY A 21 -10.75 47.01 46.01
N PHE A 22 -9.72 47.50 45.32
CA PHE A 22 -8.73 48.42 45.90
C PHE A 22 -7.71 48.87 44.85
N ARG A 23 -7.97 49.92 44.07
CA ARG A 23 -6.94 50.85 43.54
C ARG A 23 -7.52 52.24 43.26
N GLN A 24 -7.75 53.01 44.31
CA GLN A 24 -7.52 54.45 44.26
C GLN A 24 -6.09 54.71 44.77
N PRO A 25 -5.30 55.60 44.13
CA PRO A 25 -4.01 55.98 44.69
C PRO A 25 -4.26 56.84 45.93
N ALA A 26 -3.99 56.28 47.11
CA ALA A 26 -3.90 57.08 48.32
C ALA A 26 -2.81 58.15 48.10
N ALA A 27 -3.19 59.41 48.31
CA ALA A 27 -2.29 60.55 48.25
C ALA A 27 -1.03 60.26 49.09
N GLN A 28 0.13 60.18 48.43
CA GLN A 28 1.43 60.21 49.11
C GLN A 28 1.60 61.60 49.72
N ILE A 29 1.21 61.77 50.98
CA ILE A 29 1.26 63.08 51.66
C ILE A 29 2.70 63.48 52.04
N PHE A 30 3.70 62.58 52.00
CA PHE A 30 5.11 62.97 52.08
C PHE A 30 6.01 62.04 51.26
N SER A 31 6.91 62.63 50.46
CA SER A 31 8.02 61.87 49.85
C SER A 31 8.98 61.40 50.95
N PRO A 32 9.65 60.24 50.81
CA PRO A 32 10.67 59.79 51.77
C PRO A 32 11.79 60.82 51.95
N THR A 33 12.07 61.63 50.92
CA THR A 33 12.97 62.79 51.00
C THR A 33 12.43 63.92 51.86
N GLY A 34 11.12 64.19 51.84
CA GLY A 34 10.46 65.19 52.69
C GLY A 34 10.42 64.79 54.17
N LEU A 35 10.20 63.50 54.45
CA LEU A 35 10.22 62.94 55.81
C LEU A 35 11.64 62.99 56.41
N CYS A 36 12.67 62.69 55.60
CA CYS A 36 14.06 62.88 56.00
C CYS A 36 14.41 64.35 56.25
N LEU A 37 13.94 65.30 55.42
CA LEU A 37 14.19 66.73 55.62
C LEU A 37 13.53 67.28 56.88
N LEU A 38 12.30 66.84 57.20
CA LEU A 38 11.60 67.18 58.44
C LEU A 38 12.32 66.62 59.68
N LEU A 39 12.79 65.38 59.61
CA LEU A 39 13.63 64.78 60.67
C LEU A 39 14.98 65.49 60.82
N LEU A 40 15.56 66.00 59.72
CA LEU A 40 16.80 66.77 59.73
C LEU A 40 16.59 68.14 60.39
N ALA A 41 15.48 68.82 60.06
CA ALA A 41 15.10 70.06 60.70
C ALA A 41 14.80 69.88 62.19
N SER A 42 14.12 68.78 62.59
CA SER A 42 13.85 68.51 64.00
C SER A 42 15.12 68.12 64.77
N GLN A 43 16.02 67.33 64.17
CA GLN A 43 17.32 66.97 64.76
C GLN A 43 18.23 68.18 64.94
N LEU A 44 18.35 69.04 63.91
CA LEU A 44 19.14 70.27 63.99
C LEU A 44 18.56 71.25 65.01
N PHE A 45 17.23 71.36 65.09
CA PHE A 45 16.56 72.16 66.11
C PHE A 45 16.81 71.62 67.52
N PHE A 46 16.71 70.30 67.72
CA PHE A 46 16.93 69.67 69.02
C PHE A 46 18.39 69.74 69.47
N SER A 47 19.35 69.56 68.56
CA SER A 47 20.78 69.71 68.84
C SER A 47 21.17 71.17 69.08
N ALA A 48 20.61 72.14 68.34
CA ALA A 48 20.80 73.57 68.62
C ALA A 48 20.21 73.97 69.99
N ALA A 49 19.03 73.45 70.35
CA ALA A 49 18.44 73.67 71.67
C ALA A 49 19.27 73.07 72.81
N LEU A 50 19.82 71.86 72.64
CA LEU A 50 20.71 71.23 73.62
C LEU A 50 22.06 71.96 73.78
N LEU A 51 22.60 72.52 72.70
CA LEU A 51 23.81 73.35 72.72
C LEU A 51 23.60 74.68 73.46
N TRP A 52 22.37 75.19 73.51
CA TRP A 52 22.03 76.45 74.20
C TRP A 52 21.72 76.27 75.70
N LEU A 53 21.23 75.08 76.10
CA LEU A 53 20.76 74.79 77.46
C LEU A 53 21.76 74.04 78.37
N SER A 54 22.87 73.53 77.84
CA SER A 54 23.78 72.66 78.60
C SER A 54 25.24 73.15 78.60
N SER A 55 25.90 73.07 79.77
CA SER A 55 27.35 73.28 79.93
C SER A 55 28.00 72.02 80.51
N GLY A 56 29.11 71.56 79.92
CA GLY A 56 29.87 70.38 80.36
C GLY A 56 29.72 69.16 79.44
N LEU A 57 29.83 67.94 79.99
CA LEU A 57 29.92 66.66 79.27
C LEU A 57 28.83 66.41 78.21
N LEU A 58 27.61 66.92 78.41
CA LEU A 58 26.50 66.78 77.46
C LEU A 58 26.70 67.62 76.17
N PHE A 59 27.44 68.73 76.25
CA PHE A 59 27.81 69.54 75.09
C PHE A 59 28.75 68.78 74.15
N GLY A 60 29.73 68.06 74.71
CA GLY A 60 30.65 67.23 73.95
C GLY A 60 29.97 66.04 73.25
N ALA A 61 29.00 65.42 73.90
CA ALA A 61 28.20 64.33 73.32
C ALA A 61 27.35 64.81 72.12
N SER A 62 26.75 66.01 72.21
CA SER A 62 26.01 66.62 71.10
C SER A 62 26.91 66.90 69.90
N LEU A 63 28.11 67.45 70.12
CA LEU A 63 29.05 67.79 69.03
C LEU A 63 29.54 66.55 68.25
N LEU A 64 29.63 65.39 68.93
CA LEU A 64 30.03 64.11 68.33
C LEU A 64 28.89 63.40 67.58
N LEU A 65 27.64 63.52 68.04
CA LEU A 65 26.50 62.81 67.46
C LEU A 65 26.02 63.41 66.13
N THR A 66 26.07 64.73 65.97
CA THR A 66 25.67 65.41 64.72
C THR A 66 26.43 64.96 63.46
N PRO A 67 27.78 64.89 63.45
CA PRO A 67 28.53 64.43 62.27
C PRO A 67 28.30 62.94 61.98
N VAL A 68 28.09 62.11 63.00
CA VAL A 68 27.75 60.68 62.83
C VAL A 68 26.36 60.52 62.20
N ALA A 69 25.36 61.31 62.65
CA ALA A 69 24.04 61.31 62.04
C ALA A 69 24.08 61.79 60.57
N LEU A 70 24.86 62.83 60.27
CA LEU A 70 25.06 63.30 58.89
C LEU A 70 25.78 62.25 58.02
N MET A 71 26.74 61.51 58.57
CA MET A 71 27.45 60.43 57.87
C MET A 71 26.52 59.24 57.57
N LEU A 72 25.73 58.80 58.56
CA LEU A 72 24.73 57.74 58.37
C LEU A 72 23.67 58.13 57.34
N ILE A 73 23.25 59.41 57.31
CA ILE A 73 22.30 59.90 56.31
C ILE A 73 22.93 59.99 54.91
N LYS A 74 24.23 60.33 54.81
CA LYS A 74 24.97 60.29 53.55
C LYS A 74 25.08 58.85 53.02
N GLU A 75 25.34 57.88 53.89
CA GLU A 75 25.33 56.45 53.56
C GLU A 75 23.93 55.97 53.13
N VAL A 76 22.87 56.35 53.83
CA VAL A 76 21.49 56.00 53.44
C VAL A 76 21.08 56.63 52.10
N ARG A 77 21.54 57.84 51.77
CA ARG A 77 21.34 58.44 50.44
C ARG A 77 22.16 57.76 49.34
N LEU A 78 23.38 57.30 49.64
CA LEU A 78 24.19 56.51 48.72
C LEU A 78 23.56 55.12 48.46
N LEU A 79 22.99 54.49 49.49
CA LEU A 79 22.25 53.23 49.39
C LEU A 79 20.92 53.36 48.62
N ASN A 80 20.19 54.46 48.81
CA ASN A 80 18.94 54.72 48.08
C ASN A 80 19.13 55.25 46.65
N GLY A 81 20.35 55.61 46.25
CA GLY A 81 20.66 56.01 44.88
C GLY A 81 20.69 54.84 43.89
N GLY A 82 21.08 53.64 44.32
CA GLY A 82 21.09 52.42 43.51
C GLY A 82 19.75 51.69 43.43
N SER A 83 18.84 51.95 44.38
CA SER A 83 17.54 51.25 44.44
C SER A 83 16.57 51.64 43.32
N GLN A 84 16.69 52.85 42.74
CA GLN A 84 15.74 53.30 41.71
C GLN A 84 15.88 52.50 40.40
N THR A 85 17.10 52.11 40.00
CA THR A 85 17.37 51.35 38.78
C THR A 85 16.97 49.88 38.92
N ALA A 86 17.29 49.26 40.06
CA ALA A 86 16.87 47.88 40.36
C ALA A 86 15.33 47.79 40.52
N GLN A 87 14.70 48.79 41.15
CA GLN A 87 13.24 48.86 41.28
C GLN A 87 12.55 49.08 39.93
N ALA A 88 13.14 49.86 39.02
CA ALA A 88 12.64 50.02 37.65
C ALA A 88 12.75 48.72 36.83
N GLN A 89 13.84 47.97 36.94
CA GLN A 89 13.98 46.65 36.30
C GLN A 89 13.00 45.61 36.87
N LEU A 90 12.78 45.61 38.19
CA LEU A 90 11.76 44.74 38.83
C LEU A 90 10.33 45.13 38.45
N TYR A 91 10.06 46.42 38.24
CA TYR A 91 8.77 46.86 37.71
C TYR A 91 8.54 46.36 36.28
N LYS A 92 9.56 46.41 35.41
CA LYS A 92 9.51 45.83 34.06
C LYS A 92 9.34 44.31 34.08
N ALA A 93 10.01 43.62 35.01
CA ALA A 93 9.89 42.17 35.18
C ALA A 93 8.52 41.73 35.73
N ASN A 94 7.76 42.63 36.38
CA ASN A 94 6.40 42.38 36.88
C ASN A 94 5.31 42.95 35.95
N ALA A 95 5.66 43.39 34.74
CA ALA A 95 4.68 43.80 33.74
C ALA A 95 3.91 42.59 33.20
N VAL A 96 2.77 42.83 32.53
CA VAL A 96 1.92 41.78 31.93
C VAL A 96 2.71 40.90 30.95
N GLN A 97 3.70 41.47 30.26
CA GLN A 97 4.73 40.74 29.54
C GLN A 97 6.08 41.03 30.21
N ILE A 98 6.84 39.99 30.54
CA ILE A 98 8.17 40.10 31.14
C ILE A 98 9.13 40.57 30.04
N ASP A 99 9.55 41.83 30.11
CA ASP A 99 10.49 42.39 29.13
C ASP A 99 11.93 42.09 29.53
N LEU A 100 12.52 41.11 28.84
CA LEU A 100 13.92 40.74 28.99
C LEU A 100 14.81 41.39 27.93
N ALA A 101 14.30 42.26 27.03
CA ALA A 101 15.10 42.90 26.01
C ALA A 101 16.17 43.84 26.62
N GLU A 102 17.31 43.98 25.95
CA GLU A 102 18.36 44.89 26.41
C GLU A 102 17.91 46.34 26.16
N ASP A 103 17.80 47.14 27.22
CA ASP A 103 17.71 48.59 27.08
C ASP A 103 19.07 49.09 26.61
N ASP A 104 19.11 49.66 25.41
CA ASP A 104 20.28 50.28 24.77
C ASP A 104 20.68 51.61 25.47
N ALA A 105 20.54 51.70 26.79
CA ALA A 105 20.76 52.91 27.56
C ALA A 105 22.26 53.10 27.87
N PRO A 106 22.90 54.16 27.33
CA PRO A 106 24.32 54.43 27.56
C PRO A 106 24.48 55.20 28.88
N GLN A 107 24.33 54.52 30.02
CA GLN A 107 24.86 54.96 31.32
C GLN A 107 24.71 53.85 32.35
N ARG A 108 25.65 52.90 32.33
CA ARG A 108 25.92 52.01 33.48
C ARG A 108 26.38 52.87 34.65
N THR A 109 25.45 53.32 35.49
CA THR A 109 25.78 53.77 36.84
C THR A 109 26.28 52.56 37.63
N ALA A 110 27.43 52.70 38.26
CA ALA A 110 28.22 51.67 38.93
C ALA A 110 27.55 51.04 40.17
N ASP A 111 26.42 50.36 39.99
CA ASP A 111 25.77 49.56 41.03
C ASP A 111 25.99 48.05 40.76
N PRO A 112 26.74 47.33 41.62
CA PRO A 112 26.97 45.88 41.50
C PRO A 112 25.68 45.05 41.39
N LEU A 113 24.58 45.47 42.02
CA LEU A 113 23.31 44.73 41.97
C LEU A 113 22.68 44.78 40.57
N SER A 114 22.73 45.94 39.92
CA SER A 114 22.21 46.12 38.56
C SER A 114 23.00 45.29 37.52
N ALA A 115 24.30 45.14 37.71
CA ALA A 115 25.14 44.30 36.85
C ALA A 115 24.81 42.80 37.00
N GLN A 116 24.59 42.32 38.23
CA GLN A 116 24.18 40.93 38.48
C GLN A 116 22.77 40.64 37.95
N LEU A 117 21.84 41.58 38.09
CA LEU A 117 20.49 41.47 37.51
C LEU A 117 20.51 41.46 35.99
N ALA A 118 21.40 42.25 35.36
CA ALA A 118 21.59 42.23 33.91
C ALA A 118 22.16 40.89 33.42
N GLU A 119 23.18 40.34 34.10
CA GLU A 119 23.73 39.02 33.76
C GLU A 119 22.68 37.91 33.94
N PHE A 120 21.90 37.94 35.03
CA PHE A 120 20.80 37.01 35.24
C PHE A 120 19.73 37.10 34.13
N SER A 121 19.34 38.33 33.76
CA SER A 121 18.36 38.56 32.69
C SER A 121 18.88 38.08 31.33
N SER A 122 20.16 38.28 31.05
CA SER A 122 20.81 37.74 29.84
C SER A 122 20.78 36.21 29.82
N ARG A 123 21.17 35.55 30.92
CA ARG A 123 21.13 34.08 31.00
C ARG A 123 19.70 33.53 30.88
N LEU A 124 18.72 34.18 31.51
CA LEU A 124 17.32 33.82 31.37
C LEU A 124 16.85 33.98 29.91
N ARG A 125 17.23 35.07 29.24
CA ARG A 125 16.90 35.28 27.82
C ARG A 125 17.45 34.15 26.95
N ASP A 126 18.71 33.77 27.13
CA ASP A 126 19.32 32.68 26.35
C ASP A 126 18.61 31.34 26.58
N ILE A 127 18.27 31.02 27.83
CA ILE A 127 17.47 29.82 28.17
C ILE A 127 16.09 29.88 27.51
N MET A 128 15.41 31.02 27.55
CA MET A 128 14.08 31.17 26.93
C MET A 128 14.13 31.06 25.41
N LEU A 129 15.19 31.57 24.77
CA LEU A 129 15.41 31.44 23.32
C LEU A 129 15.64 29.98 22.92
N ASP A 130 16.47 29.25 23.66
CA ASP A 130 16.70 27.83 23.44
C ASP A 130 15.41 27.03 23.64
N LEU A 131 14.68 27.29 24.73
CA LEU A 131 13.38 26.65 25.00
C LEU A 131 12.34 26.94 23.91
N GLN A 132 12.33 28.17 23.37
CA GLN A 132 11.49 28.54 22.23
C GLN A 132 11.84 27.77 20.97
N GLN A 133 13.13 27.72 20.59
CA GLN A 133 13.55 26.96 19.41
C GLN A 133 13.28 25.46 19.54
N GLN A 134 13.53 24.88 20.71
CA GLN A 134 13.24 23.47 20.98
C GLN A 134 11.73 23.19 20.91
N SER A 135 10.91 24.05 21.50
CA SER A 135 9.45 23.91 21.46
C SER A 135 8.93 24.00 20.02
N LEU A 136 9.43 24.94 19.21
CA LEU A 136 9.07 25.03 17.80
C LEU A 136 9.44 23.76 17.02
N ARG A 137 10.63 23.20 17.23
CA ARG A 137 11.02 21.93 16.59
C ARG A 137 10.15 20.76 17.04
N ILE A 138 9.81 20.69 18.33
CA ILE A 138 8.95 19.63 18.86
C ILE A 138 7.54 19.69 18.24
N ALA A 139 6.94 20.89 18.14
CA ALA A 139 5.64 21.05 17.51
C ALA A 139 5.67 20.65 16.03
N LEU A 140 6.70 21.06 15.29
CA LEU A 140 6.87 20.69 13.88
C LEU A 140 6.98 19.16 13.72
N SER A 141 7.88 18.53 14.48
CA SER A 141 8.07 17.08 14.44
C SER A 141 6.81 16.32 14.82
N SER A 142 6.06 16.80 15.81
CA SER A 142 4.81 16.16 16.23
C SER A 142 3.75 16.20 15.12
N ALA A 143 3.58 17.35 14.47
CA ALA A 143 2.65 17.47 13.35
C ALA A 143 3.10 16.65 12.12
N GLN A 144 4.41 16.50 11.89
CA GLN A 144 4.94 15.59 10.85
C GLN A 144 4.67 14.12 11.19
N ASN A 145 4.88 13.70 12.44
CA ASN A 145 4.59 12.35 12.90
C ASN A 145 3.11 12.00 12.69
N ARG A 146 2.22 12.95 12.96
CA ARG A 146 0.78 12.80 12.71
C ARG A 146 0.46 12.51 11.24
N LEU A 147 1.06 13.26 10.31
CA LEU A 147 0.87 13.04 8.87
C LEU A 147 1.44 11.69 8.41
N LEU A 148 2.61 11.31 8.91
CA LEU A 148 3.21 10.00 8.61
C LEU A 148 2.36 8.84 9.15
N ALA A 149 1.78 8.98 10.35
CA ALA A 149 0.88 7.99 10.93
C ALA A 149 -0.40 7.83 10.11
N GLU A 150 -0.96 8.93 9.57
CA GLU A 150 -2.12 8.89 8.68
C GLU A 150 -1.84 8.09 7.40
N HIS A 151 -0.69 8.35 6.75
CA HIS A 151 -0.27 7.56 5.58
C HIS A 151 -0.07 6.08 5.94
N ALA A 152 0.62 5.78 7.05
CA ALA A 152 0.82 4.41 7.49
C ALA A 152 -0.50 3.68 7.80
N GLY A 153 -1.50 4.39 8.33
CA GLY A 153 -2.84 3.84 8.57
C GLY A 153 -3.57 3.49 7.27
N ASN A 154 -3.47 4.36 6.26
CA ASN A 154 -4.04 4.08 4.93
C ASN A 154 -3.36 2.88 4.27
N ASP A 155 -2.03 2.81 4.33
CA ASP A 155 -1.25 1.69 3.77
C ASP A 155 -1.59 0.36 4.47
N ALA A 156 -1.75 0.38 5.81
CA ALA A 156 -2.16 -0.80 6.57
C ALA A 156 -3.56 -1.28 6.17
N GLN A 157 -4.50 -0.36 5.92
CA GLN A 157 -5.83 -0.73 5.45
C GLN A 157 -5.78 -1.35 4.04
N GLN A 158 -4.92 -0.83 3.15
CA GLN A 158 -4.71 -1.43 1.84
C GLN A 158 -4.09 -2.83 1.93
N GLN A 159 -3.08 -3.02 2.78
CA GLN A 159 -2.46 -4.34 3.04
C GLN A 159 -3.48 -5.35 3.56
N LYS A 160 -4.36 -4.94 4.48
CA LYS A 160 -5.46 -5.79 4.96
C LYS A 160 -6.38 -6.26 3.82
N ASN A 161 -6.78 -5.35 2.95
CA ASN A 161 -7.65 -5.69 1.81
C ASN A 161 -6.95 -6.64 0.83
N LEU A 162 -5.65 -6.43 0.57
CA LEU A 162 -4.86 -7.34 -0.27
C LEU A 162 -4.72 -8.73 0.35
N SER A 163 -4.57 -8.83 1.67
CA SER A 163 -4.56 -10.10 2.38
C SER A 163 -5.87 -10.88 2.21
N GLU A 164 -7.03 -10.21 2.26
CA GLU A 164 -8.33 -10.85 2.01
C GLU A 164 -8.43 -11.44 0.60
N LEU A 165 -7.86 -10.77 -0.41
CA LEU A 165 -7.77 -11.29 -1.77
C LEU A 165 -6.85 -12.51 -1.86
N ILE A 166 -5.72 -12.50 -1.14
CA ILE A 166 -4.81 -13.67 -1.06
C ILE A 166 -5.56 -14.88 -0.48
N PHE A 167 -6.35 -14.70 0.57
CA PHE A 167 -7.16 -15.78 1.15
C PHE A 167 -8.15 -16.36 0.14
N GLN A 168 -8.88 -15.51 -0.59
CA GLN A 168 -9.83 -15.96 -1.61
C GLN A 168 -9.14 -16.72 -2.74
N ALA A 169 -7.99 -16.22 -3.22
CA ALA A 169 -7.21 -16.87 -4.26
C ALA A 169 -6.64 -18.23 -3.79
N SER A 170 -6.20 -18.31 -2.54
CA SER A 170 -5.68 -19.55 -1.95
C SER A 170 -6.78 -20.61 -1.80
N GLU A 171 -7.98 -20.23 -1.37
CA GLU A 171 -9.13 -21.13 -1.31
C GLU A 171 -9.54 -21.67 -2.68
N GLN A 172 -9.55 -20.80 -3.69
CA GLN A 172 -9.82 -21.20 -5.07
C GLN A 172 -8.74 -22.17 -5.59
N THR A 173 -7.47 -21.92 -5.24
CA THR A 173 -6.34 -22.78 -5.60
C THR A 173 -6.47 -24.15 -4.95
N THR A 174 -6.86 -24.23 -3.67
CA THR A 174 -7.12 -25.51 -2.98
C THR A 174 -8.15 -26.35 -3.72
N ARG A 175 -9.27 -25.74 -4.13
CA ARG A 175 -10.32 -26.45 -4.89
C ARG A 175 -9.81 -26.93 -6.25
N ALA A 176 -9.04 -26.09 -6.96
CA ALA A 176 -8.47 -26.47 -8.24
C ALA A 176 -7.48 -27.64 -8.09
N LEU A 177 -6.62 -27.62 -7.07
CA LEU A 177 -5.70 -28.72 -6.80
C LEU A 177 -6.42 -30.04 -6.47
N GLN A 178 -7.51 -29.98 -5.71
CA GLN A 178 -8.36 -31.15 -5.44
C GLN A 178 -9.00 -31.72 -6.72
N ASP A 179 -9.52 -30.86 -7.61
CA ASP A 179 -10.09 -31.29 -8.89
C ASP A 179 -9.03 -31.93 -9.80
N ILE A 180 -7.85 -31.31 -9.90
CA ILE A 180 -6.73 -31.86 -10.70
C ILE A 180 -6.26 -33.19 -10.13
N SER A 181 -6.13 -33.31 -8.80
CA SER A 181 -5.76 -34.56 -8.13
C SER A 181 -6.76 -35.69 -8.42
N SER A 182 -8.07 -35.39 -8.33
CA SER A 182 -9.12 -36.35 -8.67
C SER A 182 -9.04 -36.80 -10.13
N ARG A 183 -8.87 -35.86 -11.06
CA ARG A 183 -8.73 -36.15 -12.50
C ARG A 183 -7.48 -36.97 -12.80
N ALA A 184 -6.35 -36.63 -12.19
CA ALA A 184 -5.11 -37.39 -12.32
C ALA A 184 -5.32 -38.85 -11.88
N GLY A 185 -6.00 -39.07 -10.75
CA GLY A 185 -6.36 -40.41 -10.29
C GLY A 185 -7.19 -41.20 -11.30
N ILE A 186 -8.21 -40.57 -11.91
CA ILE A 186 -9.05 -41.19 -12.96
C ILE A 186 -8.20 -41.55 -14.19
N ILE A 187 -7.31 -40.66 -14.61
CA ILE A 187 -6.45 -40.89 -15.78
C ILE A 187 -5.46 -42.03 -15.50
N THR A 188 -4.87 -42.10 -14.31
CA THR A 188 -4.01 -43.23 -13.90
C THR A 188 -4.74 -44.56 -13.98
N GLU A 189 -5.97 -44.62 -13.49
CA GLU A 189 -6.78 -45.85 -13.54
C GLU A 189 -7.12 -46.25 -14.98
N MET A 190 -7.51 -45.29 -15.82
CA MET A 190 -7.76 -45.51 -17.24
C MET A 190 -6.51 -46.01 -17.97
N ASN A 191 -5.35 -45.39 -17.71
CA ASN A 191 -4.08 -45.73 -18.33
C ASN A 191 -3.63 -47.14 -17.92
N SER A 192 -3.80 -47.51 -16.65
CA SER A 192 -3.52 -48.86 -16.16
C SER A 192 -4.40 -49.93 -16.85
N ARG A 193 -5.70 -49.66 -17.02
CA ARG A 193 -6.59 -50.56 -17.78
C ARG A 193 -6.17 -50.69 -19.25
N ASN A 194 -5.83 -49.58 -19.90
CA ASN A 194 -5.41 -49.60 -21.30
C ASN A 194 -4.09 -50.34 -21.49
N LEU A 195 -3.14 -50.19 -20.56
CA LEU A 195 -1.88 -50.94 -20.54
C LEU A 195 -2.13 -52.46 -20.47
N GLU A 196 -3.06 -52.90 -19.63
CA GLU A 196 -3.42 -54.32 -19.53
C GLU A 196 -4.05 -54.84 -20.83
N VAL A 197 -4.98 -54.07 -21.42
CA VAL A 197 -5.59 -54.42 -22.72
C VAL A 197 -4.54 -54.50 -23.82
N ALA A 198 -3.59 -53.56 -23.88
CA ALA A 198 -2.52 -53.55 -24.87
C ALA A 198 -1.58 -54.76 -24.72
N ARG A 199 -1.21 -55.11 -23.48
CA ARG A 199 -0.41 -56.32 -23.18
C ARG A 199 -1.13 -57.60 -23.60
N SER A 200 -2.41 -57.73 -23.24
CA SER A 200 -3.23 -58.88 -23.62
C SER A 200 -3.34 -59.01 -25.15
N SER A 201 -3.58 -57.88 -25.84
CA SER A 201 -3.68 -57.84 -27.30
C SER A 201 -2.36 -58.19 -27.99
N LYS A 202 -1.21 -57.72 -27.45
CA LYS A 202 0.13 -58.11 -27.93
C LYS A 202 0.33 -59.63 -27.86
N LEU A 203 -0.06 -60.26 -26.75
CA LEU A 203 0.04 -61.71 -26.58
C LEU A 203 -0.84 -62.46 -27.60
N GLN A 204 -2.10 -62.05 -27.74
CA GLN A 204 -3.04 -62.66 -28.71
C GLN A 204 -2.55 -62.56 -30.15
N LEU A 205 -1.95 -61.43 -30.53
CA LEU A 205 -1.36 -61.26 -31.86
C LEU A 205 -0.10 -62.10 -32.06
N GLY A 206 0.71 -62.29 -31.00
CA GLY A 206 1.82 -63.24 -31.00
C GLY A 206 1.36 -64.66 -31.29
N ASP A 207 0.29 -65.11 -30.63
CA ASP A 207 -0.30 -66.44 -30.88
C ASP A 207 -0.86 -66.56 -32.30
N ALA A 208 -1.55 -65.53 -32.80
CA ALA A 208 -2.05 -65.49 -34.17
C ALA A 208 -0.92 -65.53 -35.21
N HIS A 209 0.23 -64.89 -34.93
CA HIS A 209 1.40 -64.94 -35.79
C HIS A 209 1.96 -66.36 -35.90
N VAL A 210 2.06 -67.08 -34.77
CA VAL A 210 2.49 -68.49 -34.75
C VAL A 210 1.52 -69.37 -35.54
N GLN A 211 0.21 -69.16 -35.42
CA GLN A 211 -0.79 -69.89 -36.21
C GLN A 211 -0.64 -69.63 -37.72
N MET A 212 -0.37 -68.39 -38.13
CA MET A 212 -0.11 -68.07 -39.55
C MET A 212 1.14 -68.77 -40.09
N GLN A 213 2.20 -68.87 -39.28
CA GLN A 213 3.39 -69.64 -39.66
C GLN A 213 3.07 -71.13 -39.85
N GLN A 214 2.25 -71.73 -38.98
CA GLN A 214 1.82 -73.13 -39.11
C GLN A 214 0.96 -73.36 -40.37
N ILE A 215 0.07 -72.42 -40.71
CA ILE A 215 -0.74 -72.49 -41.94
C ILE A 215 0.18 -72.40 -43.16
N SER A 216 1.14 -71.46 -43.17
CA SER A 216 2.11 -71.30 -44.26
C SER A 216 2.95 -72.56 -44.48
N GLN A 217 3.39 -73.21 -43.40
CA GLN A 217 4.11 -74.48 -43.48
C GLN A 217 3.22 -75.61 -44.02
N SER A 218 1.95 -75.66 -43.62
CA SER A 218 0.97 -76.64 -44.12
C SER A 218 0.69 -76.45 -45.61
N MET A 219 0.58 -75.20 -46.09
CA MET A 219 0.41 -74.89 -47.51
C MET A 219 1.62 -75.28 -48.34
N THR A 220 2.83 -75.07 -47.81
CA THR A 220 4.08 -75.55 -48.43
C THR A 220 4.06 -77.08 -48.55
N GLY A 221 3.65 -77.81 -47.51
CA GLY A 221 3.51 -79.26 -47.57
C GLY A 221 2.46 -79.73 -48.59
N PHE A 222 1.33 -79.01 -48.68
CA PHE A 222 0.28 -79.32 -49.66
C PHE A 222 0.76 -79.13 -51.10
N LYS A 223 1.54 -78.07 -51.37
CA LYS A 223 2.19 -77.84 -52.66
C LYS A 223 3.10 -79.02 -53.05
N THR A 224 3.95 -79.47 -52.14
CA THR A 224 4.83 -80.64 -52.38
C THR A 224 4.03 -81.90 -52.72
N ASN A 225 2.89 -82.12 -52.07
CA ASN A 225 2.02 -83.26 -52.37
C ASN A 225 1.38 -83.16 -53.76
N ILE A 226 0.98 -81.96 -54.20
CA ILE A 226 0.47 -81.75 -55.56
C ILE A 226 1.57 -82.01 -56.60
N GLU A 227 2.79 -81.51 -56.39
CA GLU A 227 3.93 -81.74 -57.29
C GLU A 227 4.27 -83.25 -57.42
N ALA A 228 4.22 -83.98 -56.31
CA ALA A 228 4.43 -85.43 -56.31
C ALA A 228 3.33 -86.19 -57.08
N LEU A 229 2.08 -85.75 -56.93
CA LEU A 229 0.93 -86.32 -57.61
C LEU A 229 0.94 -86.02 -59.12
N ASP A 230 1.32 -84.81 -59.52
CA ASP A 230 1.50 -84.41 -60.92
C ASP A 230 2.57 -85.29 -61.61
N SER A 231 3.73 -85.45 -60.97
CA SER A 231 4.81 -86.32 -61.43
C SER A 231 4.35 -87.78 -61.58
N THR A 232 3.66 -88.33 -60.58
CA THR A 232 3.15 -89.71 -60.61
C THR A 232 2.11 -89.90 -61.71
N SER A 233 1.21 -88.92 -61.90
CA SER A 233 0.20 -88.94 -62.95
C SER A 233 0.82 -88.87 -64.35
N GLY A 234 1.89 -88.08 -64.52
CA GLY A 234 2.70 -88.05 -65.74
C GLY A 234 3.36 -89.40 -66.07
N GLN A 235 3.86 -90.12 -65.06
CA GLN A 235 4.39 -91.47 -65.24
C GLN A 235 3.30 -92.46 -65.67
N ILE A 236 2.12 -92.40 -65.05
CA ILE A 236 0.98 -93.27 -65.42
C ILE A 236 0.56 -93.02 -66.87
N ARG A 237 0.49 -91.75 -67.30
CA ARG A 237 0.21 -91.38 -68.69
C ARG A 237 1.21 -92.00 -69.67
N SER A 238 2.50 -91.97 -69.33
CA SER A 238 3.53 -92.61 -70.16
C SER A 238 3.32 -94.12 -70.26
N ILE A 239 2.96 -94.79 -69.15
CA ILE A 239 2.66 -96.22 -69.14
C ILE A 239 1.44 -96.53 -70.01
N LEU A 240 0.37 -95.74 -69.90
CA LEU A 240 -0.84 -95.92 -70.71
C LEU A 240 -0.58 -95.78 -72.20
N THR A 241 0.29 -94.84 -72.60
CA THR A 241 0.73 -94.68 -73.99
C THR A 241 1.41 -95.97 -74.49
N THR A 242 2.33 -96.51 -73.71
CA THR A 242 2.99 -97.81 -74.02
C THR A 242 1.99 -98.97 -74.09
N VAL A 243 0.98 -99.00 -73.20
CA VAL A 243 -0.07 -100.03 -73.22
C VAL A 243 -0.94 -99.91 -74.48
N GLN A 244 -1.26 -98.70 -74.93
CA GLN A 244 -1.94 -98.47 -76.20
C GLN A 244 -1.10 -98.93 -77.39
N ASP A 245 0.21 -98.69 -77.37
CA ASP A 245 1.13 -99.18 -78.40
C ASP A 245 1.15 -100.72 -78.42
N PHE A 246 1.24 -101.37 -77.25
CA PHE A 246 1.19 -102.83 -77.15
C PHE A 246 -0.15 -103.42 -77.59
N SER A 247 -1.27 -102.78 -77.23
CA SER A 247 -2.61 -103.15 -77.68
C SER A 247 -2.72 -103.04 -79.21
N SER A 248 -2.23 -101.95 -79.80
CA SER A 248 -2.21 -101.73 -81.25
C SER A 248 -1.34 -102.75 -81.98
N GLN A 249 -0.13 -103.02 -81.47
CA GLN A 249 0.76 -104.06 -82.01
C GLN A 249 0.13 -105.45 -81.93
N THR A 250 -0.50 -105.78 -80.80
CA THR A 250 -1.16 -107.08 -80.58
C THR A 250 -2.37 -107.22 -81.49
N ASN A 251 -3.16 -106.16 -81.69
CA ASN A 251 -4.27 -106.12 -82.64
C ASN A 251 -3.78 -106.37 -84.08
N MET A 252 -2.65 -105.76 -84.47
CA MET A 252 -2.03 -105.97 -85.78
C MET A 252 -1.49 -107.39 -85.96
N LEU A 253 -0.84 -107.96 -84.94
CA LEU A 253 -0.35 -109.34 -84.97
C LEU A 253 -1.50 -110.35 -85.03
N ALA A 254 -2.54 -110.13 -84.23
CA ALA A 254 -3.73 -110.97 -84.21
C ALA A 254 -4.52 -110.89 -85.53
N LEU A 255 -4.61 -109.71 -86.14
CA LEU A 255 -5.15 -109.53 -87.48
C LEU A 255 -4.35 -110.32 -88.53
N ASN A 256 -3.02 -110.21 -88.51
CA ASN A 256 -2.16 -110.96 -89.44
C ASN A 256 -2.31 -112.48 -89.22
N ALA A 257 -2.41 -112.93 -87.98
CA ALA A 257 -2.65 -114.34 -87.66
C ALA A 257 -4.04 -114.82 -88.10
N ALA A 258 -5.08 -114.01 -87.95
CA ALA A 258 -6.44 -114.32 -88.42
C ALA A 258 -6.50 -114.42 -89.96
N ILE A 259 -5.80 -113.53 -90.67
CA ILE A 259 -5.67 -113.58 -92.13
C ILE A 259 -4.97 -114.88 -92.58
N GLU A 260 -3.85 -115.24 -91.96
CA GLU A 260 -3.11 -116.45 -92.34
C GLU A 260 -3.84 -117.74 -91.94
N ALA A 261 -4.57 -117.73 -90.81
CA ALA A 261 -5.45 -118.82 -90.39
C ALA A 261 -6.62 -119.03 -91.37
N ALA A 262 -7.21 -117.95 -91.90
CA ALA A 262 -8.22 -118.03 -92.96
C ALA A 262 -7.63 -118.56 -94.28
N ARG A 263 -6.36 -118.26 -94.56
CA ARG A 263 -5.62 -118.73 -95.75
C ARG A 263 -5.32 -120.24 -95.72
N ALA A 264 -5.16 -120.82 -94.53
CA ALA A 264 -4.93 -122.25 -94.32
C ALA A 264 -6.20 -123.13 -94.44
N GLY A 265 -7.38 -122.53 -94.68
CA GLY A 265 -8.64 -123.26 -94.91
C GLY A 265 -9.11 -124.07 -93.68
N GLU A 266 -9.61 -125.29 -93.90
CA GLU A 266 -10.16 -126.16 -92.83
C GLU A 266 -9.12 -126.48 -91.73
N HIS A 267 -7.82 -126.54 -92.06
CA HIS A 267 -6.75 -126.79 -91.08
C HIS A 267 -6.45 -125.60 -90.15
N GLY A 268 -6.84 -124.38 -90.52
CA GLY A 268 -6.59 -123.13 -89.77
C GLY A 268 -7.75 -122.68 -88.86
N ARG A 269 -8.89 -123.38 -88.88
CA ARG A 269 -10.15 -122.92 -88.27
C ARG A 269 -10.07 -122.70 -86.76
N GLY A 270 -9.34 -123.57 -86.04
CA GLY A 270 -9.11 -123.41 -84.59
C GLY A 270 -8.21 -122.22 -84.25
N PHE A 271 -7.21 -121.94 -85.10
CA PHE A 271 -6.32 -120.78 -84.94
C PHE A 271 -7.01 -119.46 -85.26
N ALA A 272 -7.92 -119.43 -86.24
CA ALA A 272 -8.70 -118.24 -86.58
C ALA A 272 -9.55 -117.75 -85.40
N VAL A 273 -10.21 -118.67 -84.68
CA VAL A 273 -11.00 -118.32 -83.48
C VAL A 273 -10.14 -117.72 -82.37
N VAL A 274 -8.96 -118.28 -82.12
CA VAL A 274 -8.02 -117.75 -81.11
C VAL A 274 -7.49 -116.38 -81.55
N ALA A 275 -7.14 -116.21 -82.83
CA ALA A 275 -6.66 -114.93 -83.35
C ALA A 275 -7.72 -113.83 -83.27
N ASP A 276 -8.99 -114.12 -83.60
CA ASP A 276 -10.09 -113.17 -83.45
C ASP A 276 -10.38 -112.82 -81.97
N GLU A 277 -10.27 -113.78 -81.05
CA GLU A 277 -10.42 -113.52 -79.61
C GLU A 277 -9.28 -112.65 -79.07
N VAL A 278 -8.02 -112.92 -79.46
CA VAL A 278 -6.86 -112.08 -79.11
C VAL A 278 -7.01 -110.68 -79.70
N ARG A 279 -7.50 -110.56 -80.93
CA ARG A 279 -7.81 -109.28 -81.57
C ARG A 279 -8.87 -108.51 -80.77
N ASN A 280 -9.98 -109.14 -80.43
CA ASN A 280 -11.04 -108.52 -79.62
C ASN A 280 -10.54 -108.08 -78.24
N LEU A 281 -9.74 -108.93 -77.58
CA LEU A 281 -9.11 -108.61 -76.30
C LEU A 281 -8.17 -107.40 -76.42
N SER A 282 -7.35 -107.34 -77.48
CA SER A 282 -6.44 -106.21 -77.72
C SER A 282 -7.20 -104.89 -77.90
N VAL A 283 -8.32 -104.88 -78.65
CA VAL A 283 -9.18 -103.70 -78.81
C VAL A 283 -9.80 -103.27 -77.47
N LYS A 284 -10.28 -104.22 -76.65
CA LYS A 284 -10.80 -103.93 -75.30
C LYS A 284 -9.73 -103.33 -74.39
N VAL A 285 -8.50 -103.86 -74.42
CA VAL A 285 -7.36 -103.32 -73.66
C VAL A 285 -7.02 -101.89 -74.10
N GLY A 286 -6.99 -101.63 -75.42
CA GLY A 286 -6.74 -100.29 -75.96
C GLY A 286 -7.82 -99.29 -75.56
N SER A 287 -9.10 -99.71 -75.62
CA SER A 287 -10.23 -98.88 -75.16
C SER A 287 -10.16 -98.59 -73.66
N ALA A 288 -9.81 -99.58 -72.84
CA ALA A 288 -9.64 -99.38 -71.39
C ALA A 288 -8.48 -98.43 -71.09
N ALA A 289 -7.35 -98.57 -71.80
CA ALA A 289 -6.22 -97.65 -71.68
C ALA A 289 -6.61 -96.20 -72.05
N THR A 290 -7.42 -96.00 -73.10
CA THR A 290 -7.96 -94.68 -73.46
C THR A 290 -8.83 -94.09 -72.35
N GLN A 291 -9.72 -94.89 -71.76
CA GLN A 291 -10.58 -94.45 -70.66
C GLN A 291 -9.78 -94.06 -69.41
N ILE A 292 -8.77 -94.87 -69.05
CA ILE A 292 -7.86 -94.51 -67.94
C ILE A 292 -7.08 -93.24 -68.29
N GLY A 293 -6.65 -93.07 -69.54
CA GLY A 293 -5.98 -91.86 -70.01
C GLY A 293 -6.84 -90.61 -69.83
N GLN A 294 -8.13 -90.68 -70.14
CA GLN A 294 -9.08 -89.58 -69.89
C GLN A 294 -9.25 -89.28 -68.39
N LEU A 295 -9.27 -90.29 -67.53
CA LEU A 295 -9.32 -90.07 -66.08
C LEU A 295 -8.03 -89.42 -65.56
N ILE A 296 -6.87 -89.76 -66.13
CA ILE A 296 -5.59 -89.11 -65.81
C ILE A 296 -5.56 -87.65 -66.29
N GLU A 297 -6.14 -87.33 -67.45
CA GLU A 297 -6.30 -85.92 -67.89
C GLU A 297 -7.14 -85.12 -66.89
N GLN A 298 -8.30 -85.64 -66.50
CA GLN A 298 -9.16 -84.98 -65.51
C GLN A 298 -8.46 -84.78 -64.17
N MET A 299 -7.63 -85.76 -63.78
CA MET A 299 -6.82 -85.69 -62.56
C MET A 299 -5.76 -84.59 -62.64
N LEU A 300 -5.07 -84.46 -63.78
CA LEU A 300 -4.08 -83.39 -63.98
C LEU A 300 -4.73 -81.99 -64.01
N ASP A 301 -5.88 -81.84 -64.68
CA ASP A 301 -6.62 -80.57 -64.67
C ASP A 301 -7.05 -80.18 -63.24
N ALA A 302 -7.53 -81.14 -62.45
CA ALA A 302 -7.87 -80.91 -61.05
C ALA A 302 -6.64 -80.55 -60.19
N MET A 303 -5.47 -81.14 -60.46
CA MET A 303 -4.21 -80.83 -59.78
C MET A 303 -3.70 -79.43 -60.14
N ALA A 304 -3.80 -79.02 -61.41
CA ALA A 304 -3.45 -77.66 -61.82
C ALA A 304 -4.35 -76.61 -61.13
N GLY A 305 -5.66 -76.89 -61.03
CA GLY A 305 -6.58 -76.05 -60.26
C GLY A 305 -6.24 -76.00 -58.77
N ALA A 306 -5.87 -77.14 -58.17
CA ALA A 306 -5.45 -77.22 -56.78
C ALA A 306 -4.15 -76.44 -56.52
N ASP A 307 -3.15 -76.52 -57.41
CA ASP A 307 -1.88 -75.78 -57.29
C ASP A 307 -2.14 -74.27 -57.33
N GLN A 308 -2.93 -73.79 -58.29
CA GLN A 308 -3.30 -72.37 -58.38
C GLN A 308 -4.00 -71.86 -57.12
N GLN A 309 -4.90 -72.68 -56.55
CA GLN A 309 -5.59 -72.35 -55.31
C GLN A 309 -4.61 -72.31 -54.12
N THR A 310 -3.67 -73.26 -54.03
CA THR A 310 -2.63 -73.30 -52.99
C THR A 310 -1.69 -72.11 -53.07
N GLN A 311 -1.26 -71.71 -54.27
CA GLN A 311 -0.45 -70.50 -54.45
C GLN A 311 -1.18 -69.25 -53.98
N THR A 312 -2.48 -69.14 -54.29
CA THR A 312 -3.33 -68.02 -53.86
C THR A 312 -3.48 -68.00 -52.33
N MET A 313 -3.75 -69.15 -51.70
CA MET A 313 -3.84 -69.26 -50.25
C MET A 313 -2.51 -68.91 -49.57
N GLN A 314 -1.38 -69.37 -50.11
CA GLN A 314 -0.05 -69.04 -49.59
C GLN A 314 0.21 -67.52 -49.61
N ALA A 315 -0.14 -66.84 -50.71
CA ALA A 315 -0.01 -65.39 -50.80
C ALA A 315 -0.89 -64.67 -49.76
N GLN A 316 -2.14 -65.12 -49.59
CA GLN A 316 -3.07 -64.57 -48.60
C GLN A 316 -2.58 -64.80 -47.16
N THR A 317 -2.07 -65.99 -46.85
CA THR A 317 -1.50 -66.30 -45.52
C THR A 317 -0.28 -65.43 -45.23
N ASN A 318 0.61 -65.22 -46.20
CA ASN A 318 1.77 -64.35 -46.03
C ASN A 318 1.34 -62.90 -45.76
N GLN A 319 0.36 -62.39 -46.50
CA GLN A 319 -0.19 -61.05 -46.29
C GLN A 319 -0.85 -60.91 -44.91
N ALA A 320 -1.65 -61.89 -44.49
CA ALA A 320 -2.26 -61.92 -43.16
C ALA A 320 -1.20 -61.97 -42.05
N GLY A 321 -0.18 -62.81 -42.20
CA GLY A 321 0.94 -62.91 -41.26
C GLY A 321 1.71 -61.59 -41.11
N SER A 322 1.94 -60.87 -42.20
CA SER A 322 2.54 -59.53 -42.17
C SER A 322 1.66 -58.52 -41.44
N ALA A 323 0.34 -58.51 -41.71
CA ALA A 323 -0.59 -57.61 -41.03
C ALA A 323 -0.65 -57.86 -39.51
N VAL A 324 -0.64 -59.13 -39.09
CA VAL A 324 -0.59 -59.51 -37.68
C VAL A 324 0.72 -59.07 -37.03
N SER A 325 1.86 -59.23 -37.71
CA SER A 325 3.17 -58.76 -37.21
C SER A 325 3.17 -57.25 -36.99
N THR A 326 2.69 -56.48 -37.97
CA THR A 326 2.59 -55.02 -37.86
C THR A 326 1.65 -54.60 -36.73
N ALA A 327 0.53 -55.29 -36.52
CA ALA A 327 -0.35 -55.02 -35.40
C ALA A 327 0.34 -55.30 -34.05
N ALA A 328 1.11 -56.39 -33.94
CA ALA A 328 1.84 -56.72 -32.72
C ALA A 328 2.87 -55.64 -32.35
N GLU A 329 3.61 -55.11 -33.33
CA GLU A 329 4.56 -54.00 -33.15
C GLU A 329 3.86 -52.69 -32.72
N GLN A 330 2.65 -52.43 -33.20
CA GLN A 330 1.87 -51.27 -32.78
C GLN A 330 1.41 -51.39 -31.33
N PHE A 331 0.96 -52.57 -30.91
CA PHE A 331 0.60 -52.82 -29.51
C PHE A 331 1.82 -52.80 -28.58
N GLU A 332 3.00 -53.21 -29.04
CA GLU A 332 4.24 -53.05 -28.30
C GLU A 332 4.57 -51.58 -28.02
N ARG A 333 4.51 -50.73 -29.06
CA ARG A 333 4.65 -49.27 -28.89
C ARG A 333 3.60 -48.68 -27.95
N MET A 334 2.35 -49.14 -28.06
CA MET A 334 1.27 -48.69 -27.16
C MET A 334 1.54 -49.06 -25.69
N VAL A 335 2.16 -50.22 -25.42
CA VAL A 335 2.58 -50.60 -24.07
C VAL A 335 3.65 -49.64 -23.53
N GLU A 336 4.64 -49.29 -24.35
CA GLU A 336 5.68 -48.32 -23.98
C GLU A 336 5.07 -46.94 -23.71
N ASP A 337 4.20 -46.45 -24.59
CA ASP A 337 3.52 -45.16 -24.45
C ASP A 337 2.69 -45.08 -23.15
N PHE A 338 1.94 -46.14 -22.81
CA PHE A 338 1.17 -46.19 -21.57
C PHE A 338 2.05 -46.29 -20.33
N GLN A 339 3.20 -46.95 -20.40
CA GLN A 339 4.16 -46.95 -19.29
C GLN A 339 4.74 -45.55 -19.05
N GLN A 340 5.17 -44.87 -20.11
CA GLN A 340 5.67 -43.50 -20.01
C GLN A 340 4.59 -42.55 -19.45
N ALA A 341 3.35 -42.66 -19.93
CA ALA A 341 2.24 -41.87 -19.41
C ALA A 341 2.00 -42.10 -17.91
N ASN A 342 2.26 -43.32 -17.40
CA ASN A 342 2.13 -43.62 -15.99
C ASN A 342 3.23 -42.95 -15.15
N ASP A 343 4.46 -42.92 -15.66
CA ASP A 343 5.59 -42.22 -15.02
C ASP A 343 5.34 -40.70 -14.99
N ASP A 344 4.83 -40.14 -16.09
CA ASP A 344 4.46 -38.72 -16.15
C ASP A 344 3.37 -38.37 -15.13
N LEU A 345 2.36 -39.24 -14.95
CA LEU A 345 1.30 -39.05 -13.94
C LEU A 345 1.85 -39.10 -12.50
N LEU A 346 2.87 -39.89 -12.22
CA LEU A 346 3.56 -39.88 -10.93
C LEU A 346 4.26 -38.53 -10.68
N MET A 347 4.91 -37.96 -11.71
CA MET A 347 5.49 -36.61 -11.60
C MET A 347 4.41 -35.55 -11.37
N VAL A 348 3.27 -35.64 -12.06
CA VAL A 348 2.13 -34.74 -11.83
C VAL A 348 1.64 -34.84 -10.39
N SER A 349 1.50 -36.05 -9.85
CA SER A 349 1.07 -36.25 -8.45
C SER A 349 2.04 -35.59 -7.47
N SER A 350 3.35 -35.76 -7.67
CA SER A 350 4.38 -35.12 -6.83
C SER A 350 4.32 -33.59 -6.92
N ALA A 351 4.14 -33.04 -8.13
CA ALA A 351 3.98 -31.60 -8.32
C ALA A 351 2.72 -31.05 -7.62
N LEU A 352 1.62 -31.80 -7.61
CA LEU A 352 0.39 -31.41 -6.91
C LEU A 352 0.57 -31.38 -5.39
N GLU A 353 1.30 -32.35 -4.82
CA GLU A 353 1.64 -32.32 -3.39
C GLU A 353 2.45 -31.08 -3.04
N GLN A 354 3.47 -30.76 -3.84
CA GLN A 354 4.29 -29.57 -3.64
C GLN A 354 3.45 -28.28 -3.74
N LEU A 355 2.58 -28.18 -4.76
CA LEU A 355 1.68 -27.03 -4.91
C LEU A 355 0.71 -26.88 -3.73
N THR A 356 0.26 -27.99 -3.15
CA THR A 356 -0.61 -27.98 -1.96
C THR A 356 0.12 -27.39 -0.75
N VAL A 357 1.39 -27.77 -0.55
CA VAL A 357 2.24 -27.19 0.51
C VAL A 357 2.43 -25.69 0.27
N THR A 358 2.84 -25.28 -0.94
CA THR A 358 3.05 -23.87 -1.27
C THR A 358 1.77 -23.03 -1.13
N ASN A 359 0.61 -23.58 -1.48
CA ASN A 359 -0.66 -22.87 -1.29
C ASN A 359 -1.00 -22.70 0.20
N THR A 360 -0.68 -23.70 1.03
CA THR A 360 -0.84 -23.62 2.48
C THR A 360 0.08 -22.54 3.08
N GLU A 361 1.33 -22.45 2.64
CA GLU A 361 2.26 -21.38 3.03
C GLU A 361 1.75 -20.00 2.60
N THR A 362 1.22 -19.90 1.37
CA THR A 362 0.61 -18.66 0.86
C THR A 362 -0.54 -18.20 1.75
N HIS A 363 -1.39 -19.13 2.20
CA HIS A 363 -2.46 -18.85 3.15
C HIS A 363 -1.93 -18.33 4.50
N GLN A 364 -0.87 -18.95 5.03
CA GLN A 364 -0.22 -18.51 6.27
C GLN A 364 0.41 -17.12 6.13
N HIS A 365 1.08 -16.84 5.03
CA HIS A 365 1.62 -15.52 4.72
C HIS A 365 0.51 -14.46 4.60
N GLY A 366 -0.62 -14.80 3.97
CA GLY A 366 -1.82 -13.96 3.96
C GLY A 366 -2.26 -13.58 5.37
N SER A 367 -2.35 -14.55 6.29
CA SER A 367 -2.70 -14.26 7.70
C SER A 367 -1.68 -13.38 8.40
N ALA A 368 -0.39 -13.66 8.23
CA ALA A 368 0.67 -12.85 8.84
C ALA A 368 0.60 -11.38 8.38
N ILE A 369 0.33 -11.14 7.09
CA ILE A 369 0.14 -9.78 6.55
C ILE A 369 -1.09 -9.10 7.18
N ARG A 370 -2.20 -9.82 7.34
CA ARG A 370 -3.42 -9.30 7.99
C ARG A 370 -3.15 -8.89 9.44
N ASP A 371 -2.49 -9.77 10.19
CA ASP A 371 -2.21 -9.53 11.61
C ASP A 371 -1.21 -8.38 11.78
N LEU A 372 -0.20 -8.28 10.90
CA LEU A 372 0.72 -7.15 10.86
C LEU A 372 -0.01 -5.83 10.55
N SER A 373 -0.95 -5.85 9.60
CA SER A 373 -1.77 -4.67 9.24
C SER A 373 -2.61 -4.19 10.43
N VAL A 374 -3.16 -5.11 11.22
CA VAL A 374 -3.87 -4.79 12.47
C VAL A 374 -2.92 -4.18 13.49
N GLY A 375 -1.72 -4.73 13.66
CA GLY A 375 -0.69 -4.18 14.54
C GLY A 375 -0.25 -2.77 14.15
N ILE A 376 -0.06 -2.50 12.85
CA ILE A 376 0.25 -1.15 12.35
C ILE A 376 -0.90 -0.19 12.66
N SER A 377 -2.15 -0.59 12.46
CA SER A 377 -3.33 0.25 12.74
C SER A 377 -3.42 0.64 14.22
N GLN A 378 -3.08 -0.28 15.13
CA GLN A 378 -2.98 0.00 16.57
C GLN A 378 -1.83 0.96 16.89
N CYS A 379 -0.66 0.75 16.27
CA CYS A 379 0.49 1.65 16.43
C CYS A 379 0.16 3.06 15.96
N VAL A 380 -0.47 3.20 14.80
CA VAL A 380 -0.94 4.49 14.24
C VAL A 380 -1.88 5.21 15.21
N SER A 381 -2.80 4.48 15.84
CA SER A 381 -3.72 5.06 16.83
C SER A 381 -2.97 5.61 18.05
N SER A 382 -1.96 4.88 18.54
CA SER A 382 -1.10 5.35 19.63
C SER A 382 -0.25 6.56 19.21
N VAL A 383 0.31 6.57 18.00
CA VAL A 383 1.07 7.71 17.48
C VAL A 383 0.20 8.96 17.38
N PHE A 384 -1.06 8.83 16.97
CA PHE A 384 -2.00 9.95 16.96
C PHE A 384 -2.21 10.55 18.35
N GLU A 385 -2.47 9.71 19.35
CA GLU A 385 -2.68 10.17 20.73
C GLU A 385 -1.43 10.88 21.30
N HIS A 386 -0.24 10.31 21.06
CA HIS A 386 1.02 10.91 21.51
C HIS A 386 1.32 12.21 20.77
N ALA A 387 1.11 12.26 19.46
CA ALA A 387 1.36 13.46 18.66
C ALA A 387 0.40 14.60 19.04
N ASP A 388 -0.89 14.31 19.24
CA ASP A 388 -1.86 15.31 19.66
C ASP A 388 -1.54 15.84 21.07
N THR A 389 -1.22 14.96 22.02
CA THR A 389 -0.80 15.35 23.38
C THR A 389 0.48 16.19 23.36
N GLN A 390 1.45 15.81 22.54
CA GLN A 390 2.71 16.54 22.41
C GLN A 390 2.50 17.91 21.75
N LEU A 391 1.62 18.02 20.76
CA LEU A 391 1.22 19.30 20.17
C LEU A 391 0.53 20.21 21.19
N GLU A 392 -0.39 19.66 21.99
CA GLU A 392 -1.09 20.42 23.03
C GLU A 392 -0.10 20.96 24.08
N ASN A 393 0.74 20.10 24.65
CA ASN A 393 1.76 20.51 25.62
C ASN A 393 2.72 21.55 25.04
N THR A 394 3.14 21.37 23.78
CA THR A 394 4.06 22.30 23.14
C THR A 394 3.40 23.64 22.85
N ASN A 395 2.13 23.65 22.45
CA ASN A 395 1.36 24.89 22.29
C ASN A 395 1.24 25.64 23.62
N LEU A 396 1.02 24.95 24.74
CA LEU A 396 1.00 25.58 26.07
C LEU A 396 2.35 26.21 26.43
N VAL A 397 3.47 25.53 26.15
CA VAL A 397 4.82 26.08 26.36
C VAL A 397 5.06 27.29 25.46
N LEU A 398 4.73 27.21 24.17
CA LEU A 398 4.87 28.33 23.23
C LEU A 398 4.01 29.54 23.66
N GLN A 399 2.80 29.32 24.16
CA GLN A 399 1.96 30.38 24.72
C GLN A 399 2.58 31.01 25.96
N ALA A 400 3.10 30.21 26.89
CA ALA A 400 3.79 30.72 28.07
C ALA A 400 5.05 31.53 27.69
N LEU A 401 5.79 31.09 26.67
CA LEU A 401 6.97 31.79 26.16
C LEU A 401 6.64 33.13 25.50
N CYS A 402 5.44 33.29 24.93
CA CYS A 402 4.99 34.58 24.39
C CYS A 402 4.84 35.68 25.46
N ASN A 403 4.74 35.30 26.75
CA ASN A 403 4.73 36.25 27.86
C ASN A 403 6.13 36.82 28.17
N PHE A 404 7.18 36.35 27.50
CA PHE A 404 8.53 36.89 27.61
C PHE A 404 8.89 37.62 26.32
N ARG A 405 9.30 38.89 26.44
CA ARG A 405 9.87 39.65 25.34
C ARG A 405 11.38 39.47 25.36
N LEU A 406 11.94 38.89 24.31
CA LEU A 406 13.36 38.49 24.31
C LEU A 406 14.25 39.53 23.62
N GLY A 407 13.65 40.40 22.79
CA GLY A 407 14.36 41.46 22.08
C GLY A 407 15.31 40.96 20.96
N GLN A 408 15.38 39.65 20.74
CA GLN A 408 16.16 39.04 19.66
C GLN A 408 15.51 37.74 19.17
N GLY A 409 15.88 37.31 17.96
CA GLY A 409 15.41 36.06 17.37
C GLY A 409 14.28 36.23 16.36
N ASN A 410 14.03 35.16 15.60
CA ASN A 410 13.08 35.19 14.48
C ASN A 410 11.63 35.35 14.92
N LEU A 411 11.24 34.73 16.06
CA LEU A 411 9.89 34.88 16.59
C LEU A 411 9.62 36.30 17.04
N GLU A 412 10.58 36.93 17.71
CA GLU A 412 10.49 38.34 18.13
C GLU A 412 10.30 39.25 16.91
N GLY A 413 11.10 39.05 15.85
CA GLY A 413 10.95 39.81 14.61
C GLY A 413 9.58 39.64 13.94
N ALA A 414 8.97 38.44 14.03
CA ALA A 414 7.61 38.22 13.55
C ALA A 414 6.55 38.88 14.46
N THR A 415 6.73 38.81 15.78
CA THR A 415 5.89 39.48 16.78
C THR A 415 5.91 40.99 16.62
N ASP A 416 7.08 41.59 16.41
CA ASP A 416 7.24 43.03 16.19
C ASP A 416 6.50 43.49 14.93
N LYS A 417 6.64 42.75 13.83
CA LYS A 417 5.87 43.02 12.60
C LYS A 417 4.37 42.94 12.87
N LEU A 418 3.91 41.90 13.56
CA LEU A 418 2.50 41.72 13.89
C LEU A 418 1.96 42.84 14.78
N MET A 419 2.72 43.26 15.79
CA MET A 419 2.36 44.35 16.69
C MET A 419 2.35 45.72 15.97
N ALA A 420 3.31 45.96 15.07
CA ALA A 420 3.29 47.17 14.24
C ALA A 420 2.05 47.22 13.35
N ARG A 421 1.68 46.09 12.75
CA ARG A 421 0.46 45.95 11.93
C ARG A 421 -0.82 46.09 12.76
N ARG A 422 -0.85 45.51 13.96
CA ARG A 422 -1.93 45.66 14.94
C ARG A 422 -2.24 47.14 15.21
N ARG A 423 -1.23 47.95 15.55
CA ARG A 423 -1.42 49.38 15.84
C ARG A 423 -2.05 50.15 14.68
N LEU A 424 -1.68 49.81 13.43
CA LEU A 424 -2.28 50.42 12.25
C LEU A 424 -3.75 50.05 12.09
N ILE A 425 -4.14 48.79 12.33
CA ILE A 425 -5.54 48.35 12.28
C ILE A 425 -6.35 48.98 13.40
N GLU A 426 -5.83 49.01 14.62
CA GLU A 426 -6.49 49.67 15.76
C GLU A 426 -6.74 51.15 15.46
N SER A 427 -5.76 51.86 14.88
CA SER A 427 -5.93 53.24 14.42
C SER A 427 -7.03 53.40 13.35
N ARG A 428 -7.16 52.46 12.40
CA ARG A 428 -8.27 52.48 11.41
C ARG A 428 -9.62 52.18 12.05
N LEU A 429 -9.69 51.27 13.01
CA LEU A 429 -10.91 50.98 13.76
C LEU A 429 -11.36 52.18 14.60
N GLU A 430 -10.42 52.90 15.22
CA GLU A 430 -10.70 54.13 15.96
C GLU A 430 -11.18 55.25 15.03
N GLN A 431 -10.56 55.40 13.85
CA GLN A 431 -11.01 56.34 12.82
C GLN A 431 -12.47 56.08 12.39
N LEU A 432 -12.87 54.82 12.21
CA LEU A 432 -14.27 54.47 11.90
C LEU A 432 -15.22 54.86 13.04
N LEU A 433 -14.80 54.62 14.28
CA LEU A 433 -15.60 54.97 15.45
C LEU A 433 -15.78 56.49 15.57
N GLU A 434 -14.75 57.29 15.26
CA GLU A 434 -14.82 58.75 15.21
C GLU A 434 -15.73 59.27 14.08
N GLN A 435 -15.83 58.52 12.97
CA GLN A 435 -16.77 58.78 11.88
C GLN A 435 -18.23 58.36 12.21
N GLY A 436 -18.48 57.87 13.43
CA GLY A 436 -19.82 57.45 13.88
C GLY A 436 -20.21 56.02 13.47
N ILE A 437 -19.27 55.22 12.96
CA ILE A 437 -19.52 53.84 12.55
C ILE A 437 -19.34 52.92 13.78
N ASN A 438 -20.38 52.16 14.12
CA ASN A 438 -20.33 51.21 15.24
C ASN A 438 -19.55 49.94 14.86
N VAL A 439 -18.23 49.95 15.06
CA VAL A 439 -17.36 48.77 14.85
C VAL A 439 -17.66 47.58 15.78
N PHE A 440 -18.48 47.78 16.82
CA PHE A 440 -18.93 46.74 17.75
C PHE A 440 -20.29 46.13 17.35
N ASP A 441 -20.91 46.55 16.25
CA ASP A 441 -22.10 45.87 15.73
C ASP A 441 -21.77 44.40 15.37
N ARG A 442 -22.66 43.49 15.75
CA ARG A 442 -22.56 42.04 15.55
C ARG A 442 -23.82 41.47 14.89
N GLN A 443 -24.67 42.33 14.30
CA GLN A 443 -25.86 41.91 13.56
C GLN A 443 -25.46 41.45 12.14
N TYR A 444 -24.88 40.26 12.05
CA TYR A 444 -24.48 39.67 10.78
C TYR A 444 -25.71 39.27 9.94
N GLN A 445 -25.84 39.85 8.76
CA GLN A 445 -26.90 39.52 7.80
C GLN A 445 -26.35 38.58 6.73
N PRO A 446 -26.89 37.37 6.54
CA PRO A 446 -26.41 36.47 5.49
C PRO A 446 -26.65 37.08 4.11
N ILE A 447 -25.67 36.92 3.22
CA ILE A 447 -25.79 37.30 1.81
C ILE A 447 -26.39 36.09 1.07
N PRO A 448 -27.58 36.23 0.44
CA PRO A 448 -28.22 35.15 -0.29
C PRO A 448 -27.32 34.57 -1.39
N ASP A 449 -27.51 33.29 -1.70
CA ASP A 449 -26.88 32.61 -2.84
C ASP A 449 -25.34 32.63 -2.84
N THR A 450 -24.72 32.53 -1.65
CA THR A 450 -23.26 32.48 -1.50
C THR A 450 -22.78 31.11 -0.99
N GLN A 451 -21.81 30.51 -1.70
CA GLN A 451 -21.13 29.28 -1.29
C GLN A 451 -19.62 29.44 -1.46
N PRO A 452 -18.81 29.56 -0.38
CA PRO A 452 -19.18 29.45 1.03
C PRO A 452 -20.05 30.61 1.58
N PRO A 453 -20.81 30.41 2.68
CA PRO A 453 -21.71 31.43 3.23
C PRO A 453 -21.00 32.73 3.62
N LYS A 454 -21.48 33.84 3.07
CA LYS A 454 -21.01 35.19 3.39
C LYS A 454 -22.04 35.98 4.19
N HIS A 455 -21.57 36.93 5.00
CA HIS A 455 -22.41 37.78 5.82
C HIS A 455 -21.99 39.23 5.67
N ASN A 456 -22.93 40.18 5.79
CA ASN A 456 -22.65 41.60 5.87
C ASN A 456 -22.92 42.11 7.31
N VAL A 457 -22.26 43.19 7.70
CA VAL A 457 -22.50 43.90 8.97
C VAL A 457 -22.19 45.38 8.76
N SER A 458 -22.82 46.27 9.53
CA SER A 458 -22.83 47.73 9.28
C SER A 458 -21.46 48.37 9.10
N TRP A 459 -20.42 47.83 9.72
CA TRP A 459 -19.04 48.33 9.64
C TRP A 459 -18.16 47.63 8.59
N ALA A 460 -18.60 46.53 7.97
CA ALA A 460 -17.75 45.68 7.13
C ALA A 460 -17.19 46.40 5.89
N GLU A 461 -18.04 47.09 5.13
CA GLU A 461 -17.60 47.80 3.91
C GLU A 461 -16.68 49.00 4.23
N PRO A 462 -17.01 49.90 5.17
CA PRO A 462 -16.09 50.96 5.58
C PRO A 462 -14.76 50.42 6.14
N TYR A 463 -14.81 49.34 6.93
CA TYR A 463 -13.61 48.66 7.44
C TYR A 463 -12.75 48.10 6.32
N GLN A 464 -13.35 47.40 5.36
CA GLN A 464 -12.64 46.84 4.23
C GLN A 464 -11.92 47.93 3.43
N LYS A 465 -12.57 49.07 3.15
CA LYS A 465 -11.94 50.19 2.43
C LYS A 465 -10.70 50.75 3.13
N LEU A 466 -10.64 50.73 4.46
CA LEU A 466 -9.51 51.25 5.24
C LEU A 466 -8.43 50.22 5.54
N VAL A 467 -8.80 48.94 5.73
CA VAL A 467 -7.90 47.89 6.20
C VAL A 467 -7.36 47.01 5.05
N GLN A 468 -8.13 46.78 3.99
CA GLN A 468 -7.68 45.97 2.85
C GLN A 468 -6.39 46.50 2.19
N PRO A 469 -6.20 47.83 1.96
CA PRO A 469 -4.94 48.34 1.43
C PRO A 469 -3.74 48.05 2.33
N LEU A 470 -3.94 48.03 3.65
CA LEU A 470 -2.90 47.64 4.59
C LEU A 470 -2.55 46.17 4.42
N LEU A 471 -3.55 45.27 4.34
CA LEU A 471 -3.31 43.84 4.13
C LEU A 471 -2.57 43.55 2.81
N ASP A 472 -2.87 44.30 1.75
CA ASP A 472 -2.18 44.18 0.45
C ASP A 472 -0.73 44.70 0.51
N GLU A 473 -0.49 45.82 1.19
CA GLU A 473 0.87 46.36 1.42
C GLU A 473 1.75 45.34 2.17
N TRP A 474 1.14 44.55 3.06
CA TRP A 474 1.87 43.60 3.91
C TRP A 474 2.16 42.28 3.22
N ASP A 475 1.61 42.07 2.03
CA ASP A 475 1.85 40.87 1.26
C ASP A 475 3.26 40.87 0.66
N SER A 476 4.17 40.19 1.35
CA SER A 476 5.53 39.94 0.85
C SER A 476 5.58 38.82 -0.20
N GLN A 477 4.42 38.25 -0.59
CA GLN A 477 4.32 37.00 -1.36
C GLN A 477 5.07 35.84 -0.68
N GLY A 478 5.10 35.83 0.65
CA GLY A 478 5.77 34.81 1.46
C GLY A 478 7.30 34.91 1.50
N LYS A 479 7.91 35.96 0.92
CA LYS A 479 9.37 36.16 0.94
C LYS A 479 9.95 36.31 2.34
N ASP A 480 9.15 36.85 3.26
CA ASP A 480 9.53 36.97 4.67
C ASP A 480 9.01 35.82 5.54
N GLY A 481 8.48 34.77 4.91
CA GLY A 481 8.00 33.55 5.56
C GLY A 481 6.64 33.66 6.23
N ILE A 482 5.99 34.83 6.15
CA ILE A 482 4.61 35.02 6.59
C ILE A 482 3.67 34.63 5.42
N VAL A 483 2.78 33.68 5.67
CA VAL A 483 1.84 33.12 4.68
C VAL A 483 0.57 33.98 4.58
N TYR A 484 0.10 34.47 5.72
CA TYR A 484 -1.09 35.32 5.80
C TYR A 484 -1.06 36.19 7.05
N MET A 485 -1.75 37.34 6.99
CA MET A 485 -2.16 38.13 8.15
C MET A 485 -3.66 38.39 8.05
N VAL A 486 -4.40 38.03 9.09
CA VAL A 486 -5.86 37.97 9.06
C VAL A 486 -6.41 38.59 10.34
N PRO A 487 -7.03 39.78 10.26
CA PRO A 487 -7.80 40.34 11.35
C PRO A 487 -9.23 39.79 11.35
N VAL A 488 -9.65 39.24 12.48
CA VAL A 488 -11.04 38.84 12.72
C VAL A 488 -11.60 39.56 13.92
N ASP A 489 -12.91 39.76 13.96
CA ASP A 489 -13.56 40.18 15.19
C ASP A 489 -13.63 39.04 16.23
N ASN A 490 -14.11 39.35 17.43
CA ASN A 490 -14.25 38.39 18.52
C ASN A 490 -15.28 37.26 18.29
N HIS A 491 -16.00 37.25 17.17
CA HIS A 491 -16.85 36.13 16.73
C HIS A 491 -16.20 35.34 15.59
N GLY A 492 -14.96 35.66 15.21
CA GLY A 492 -14.21 34.98 14.15
C GLY A 492 -14.61 35.42 12.75
N TYR A 493 -15.29 36.56 12.61
CA TYR A 493 -15.71 37.12 11.33
C TYR A 493 -14.59 37.92 10.67
N LEU A 494 -14.26 37.56 9.43
CA LEU A 494 -13.24 38.18 8.59
C LEU A 494 -13.91 39.17 7.63
N ALA A 495 -14.02 40.43 8.01
CA ALA A 495 -14.62 41.46 7.16
C ALA A 495 -13.77 41.79 5.92
N ALA A 496 -12.45 41.82 6.06
CA ALA A 496 -11.52 42.18 4.99
C ALA A 496 -10.36 41.18 4.90
N SER A 497 -9.99 40.81 3.67
CA SER A 497 -8.77 40.04 3.37
C SER A 497 -7.99 40.79 2.28
N ARG A 498 -6.85 40.25 1.85
CA ARG A 498 -6.11 40.80 0.69
C ARG A 498 -7.00 40.86 -0.55
N SER A 499 -6.75 41.80 -1.44
CA SER A 499 -7.43 41.92 -2.74
C SER A 499 -7.31 40.62 -3.55
N ALA A 500 -6.16 39.95 -3.49
CA ALA A 500 -5.94 38.65 -4.14
C ALA A 500 -6.90 37.54 -3.65
N THR A 501 -7.34 37.61 -2.39
CA THR A 501 -8.26 36.65 -1.75
C THR A 501 -9.64 37.24 -1.47
N SER A 502 -9.96 38.38 -2.10
CA SER A 502 -11.24 39.08 -1.99
C SER A 502 -11.93 39.29 -3.34
N GLN A 503 -11.76 38.35 -4.26
CA GLN A 503 -12.38 38.39 -5.59
C GLN A 503 -13.90 38.18 -5.52
N PRO A 504 -14.68 38.69 -6.50
CA PRO A 504 -16.10 38.37 -6.64
C PRO A 504 -16.32 36.85 -6.77
N LEU A 505 -17.51 36.38 -6.40
CA LEU A 505 -17.88 34.96 -6.55
C LEU A 505 -17.93 34.57 -8.03
N THR A 506 -17.37 33.40 -8.36
CA THR A 506 -17.38 32.83 -9.71
C THR A 506 -18.46 31.78 -9.89
N GLY A 507 -19.04 31.25 -8.80
CA GLY A 507 -20.01 30.17 -8.80
C GLY A 507 -19.40 28.76 -8.74
N ASP A 508 -18.06 28.66 -8.73
CA ASP A 508 -17.34 27.42 -8.47
C ASP A 508 -16.92 27.38 -6.98
N PRO A 509 -17.48 26.46 -6.17
CA PRO A 509 -17.21 26.41 -4.73
C PRO A 509 -15.72 26.27 -4.38
N ALA A 510 -14.91 25.61 -5.21
CA ALA A 510 -13.49 25.41 -4.94
C ALA A 510 -12.70 26.71 -5.17
N ILE A 511 -13.01 27.43 -6.26
CA ILE A 511 -12.38 28.72 -6.57
C ILE A 511 -12.83 29.78 -5.55
N ASP A 512 -14.12 29.82 -5.23
CA ASP A 512 -14.71 30.79 -4.30
C ASP A 512 -14.22 30.58 -2.87
N ALA A 513 -14.01 29.34 -2.45
CA ALA A 513 -13.43 29.03 -1.15
C ALA A 513 -12.02 29.62 -0.98
N ALA A 514 -11.21 29.65 -2.05
CA ALA A 514 -9.82 30.11 -2.04
C ALA A 514 -9.65 31.60 -2.37
N LYS A 515 -10.46 32.14 -3.28
CA LYS A 515 -10.31 33.50 -3.82
C LYS A 515 -11.33 34.51 -3.30
N SER A 516 -12.38 34.06 -2.61
CA SER A 516 -13.45 34.91 -2.06
C SER A 516 -13.61 34.70 -0.55
N VAL A 517 -12.55 35.02 0.20
CA VAL A 517 -12.42 34.67 1.63
C VAL A 517 -12.97 35.73 2.59
N HIS A 518 -13.04 37.00 2.17
CA HIS A 518 -13.67 38.08 2.94
C HIS A 518 -15.17 37.84 3.18
N MET A 519 -15.70 38.51 4.21
CA MET A 519 -17.09 38.46 4.68
C MET A 519 -17.53 37.08 5.17
N ARG A 520 -16.60 36.30 5.73
CA ARG A 520 -16.82 34.92 6.19
C ARG A 520 -16.41 34.73 7.63
N PHE A 521 -17.04 33.78 8.30
CA PHE A 521 -16.54 33.27 9.57
C PHE A 521 -15.43 32.24 9.31
N VAL A 522 -14.21 32.58 9.72
CA VAL A 522 -13.00 31.77 9.45
C VAL A 522 -12.40 31.14 10.70
N ALA A 523 -12.69 31.67 11.89
CA ALA A 523 -12.30 31.09 13.18
C ALA A 523 -13.54 30.62 13.95
N LYS A 524 -13.51 29.40 14.50
CA LYS A 524 -14.62 28.78 15.24
C LYS A 524 -14.11 27.84 16.34
N GLY A 525 -14.97 27.55 17.31
CA GLY A 525 -14.71 26.57 18.37
C GLY A 525 -13.48 26.93 19.21
N VAL A 526 -12.70 25.91 19.58
CA VAL A 526 -11.53 26.03 20.47
C VAL A 526 -10.52 27.08 19.97
N ASN A 527 -10.34 27.20 18.65
CA ASN A 527 -9.42 28.18 18.08
C ASN A 527 -9.88 29.63 18.34
N LEU A 528 -11.18 29.90 18.20
CA LEU A 528 -11.75 31.21 18.50
C LEU A 528 -11.70 31.50 20.01
N ASP A 529 -12.02 30.52 20.84
CA ASP A 529 -11.94 30.66 22.31
C ASP A 529 -10.54 31.00 22.78
N ASN A 530 -9.50 30.38 22.19
CA ASN A 530 -8.10 30.66 22.50
C ASN A 530 -7.70 32.07 22.01
N MET A 531 -8.15 32.48 20.82
CA MET A 531 -7.90 33.81 20.29
C MET A 531 -8.53 34.92 21.16
N ASN A 532 -9.75 34.69 21.67
CA ASN A 532 -10.48 35.63 22.51
C ASN A 532 -9.94 35.76 23.94
N LYS A 533 -9.27 34.71 24.46
CA LYS A 533 -8.60 34.73 25.77
C LYS A 533 -7.19 35.35 25.72
N CYS A 534 -6.69 35.68 24.54
CA CYS A 534 -5.37 36.25 24.38
C CYS A 534 -5.33 37.70 24.88
N GLU A 535 -4.58 37.98 25.94
CA GLU A 535 -4.43 39.33 26.50
C GLU A 535 -3.28 40.12 25.86
N HIS A 536 -2.26 39.44 25.34
CA HIS A 536 -1.05 40.07 24.82
C HIS A 536 -0.53 39.48 23.50
N VAL A 537 0.13 38.33 23.55
CA VAL A 537 0.60 37.56 22.39
C VAL A 537 0.33 36.09 22.68
N GLY A 538 -0.18 35.36 21.71
CA GLY A 538 -0.35 33.91 21.77
C GLY A 538 0.19 33.23 20.53
N MET A 539 0.42 31.92 20.64
CA MET A 539 0.96 31.10 19.56
C MET A 539 0.31 29.72 19.54
N GLY A 540 0.28 29.09 18.37
CA GLY A 540 0.05 27.65 18.22
C GLY A 540 0.53 27.13 16.87
N SER A 541 0.56 25.81 16.70
CA SER A 541 0.86 25.17 15.40
C SER A 541 -0.39 24.62 14.73
N PHE A 542 -0.49 24.78 13.41
CA PHE A 542 -1.65 24.39 12.61
C PHE A 542 -1.21 23.76 11.30
N VAL A 543 -1.97 22.76 10.83
CA VAL A 543 -1.83 22.25 9.46
C VAL A 543 -2.78 23.03 8.57
N LEU A 544 -2.28 23.56 7.45
CA LEU A 544 -3.12 24.28 6.50
C LEU A 544 -4.17 23.33 5.90
N PRO A 545 -5.46 23.73 5.83
CA PRO A 545 -6.51 22.90 5.26
C PRO A 545 -6.17 22.46 3.82
N GLY A 546 -6.33 21.17 3.53
CA GLY A 546 -6.05 20.60 2.19
C GLY A 546 -4.57 20.53 1.83
N SER A 547 -3.67 20.66 2.80
CA SER A 547 -2.22 20.62 2.59
C SER A 547 -1.53 19.81 3.70
N SER A 548 -0.31 19.34 3.44
CA SER A 548 0.61 18.79 4.44
C SER A 548 1.51 19.87 5.07
N THR A 549 1.27 21.15 4.75
CA THR A 549 2.09 22.27 5.23
C THR A 549 1.70 22.67 6.64
N ILE A 550 2.66 22.58 7.55
CA ILE A 550 2.55 23.03 8.94
C ILE A 550 2.94 24.50 9.01
N VAL A 551 2.12 25.31 9.67
CA VAL A 551 2.38 26.72 9.94
C VAL A 551 2.24 26.99 11.44
N PHE A 552 3.06 27.91 11.93
CA PHE A 552 2.89 28.47 13.26
C PHE A 552 2.04 29.73 13.18
N VAL A 553 1.04 29.83 14.03
CA VAL A 553 0.13 30.97 14.06
C VAL A 553 0.40 31.79 15.30
N LEU A 554 0.91 33.00 15.10
CA LEU A 554 0.96 34.03 16.14
C LEU A 554 -0.34 34.83 16.10
N PHE A 555 -0.85 35.21 17.26
CA PHE A 555 -2.05 36.02 17.36
C PHE A 555 -1.98 37.03 18.50
N VAL A 556 -2.56 38.20 18.28
CA VAL A 556 -2.60 39.33 19.23
C VAL A 556 -4.00 39.92 19.28
N PRO A 557 -4.50 40.36 20.44
CA PRO A 557 -5.81 40.97 20.52
C PRO A 557 -5.81 42.32 19.79
N LEU A 558 -6.93 42.68 19.18
CA LEU A 558 -7.22 44.00 18.66
C LEU A 558 -8.12 44.71 19.66
N THR A 559 -7.73 45.89 20.12
CA THR A 559 -8.54 46.70 21.02
C THR A 559 -8.88 48.06 20.40
N VAL A 560 -10.05 48.58 20.73
CA VAL A 560 -10.53 49.89 20.27
C VAL A 560 -11.01 50.64 21.50
N LYS A 561 -10.36 51.78 21.82
CA LYS A 561 -10.61 52.53 23.07
C LYS A 561 -10.60 51.65 24.34
N GLY A 562 -9.66 50.71 24.40
CA GLY A 562 -9.49 49.81 25.55
C GLY A 562 -10.48 48.63 25.63
N LYS A 563 -11.42 48.51 24.68
CA LYS A 563 -12.33 47.34 24.60
C LYS A 563 -11.80 46.34 23.59
N HIS A 564 -11.84 45.06 23.92
CA HIS A 564 -11.49 43.98 23.00
C HIS A 564 -12.48 43.92 21.83
N TRP A 565 -11.97 44.03 20.61
CA TRP A 565 -12.75 43.99 19.37
C TRP A 565 -12.65 42.64 18.67
N GLY A 566 -11.44 42.06 18.65
CA GLY A 566 -11.14 40.81 17.99
C GLY A 566 -9.66 40.47 18.06
N THR A 567 -9.13 39.78 17.06
CA THR A 567 -7.77 39.25 17.06
C THR A 567 -7.13 39.40 15.67
N LEU A 568 -5.86 39.81 15.64
CA LEU A 568 -5.03 39.77 14.45
C LEU A 568 -4.12 38.54 14.54
N SER A 569 -4.21 37.66 13.55
CA SER A 569 -3.41 36.44 13.48
C SER A 569 -2.50 36.44 12.25
N THR A 570 -1.34 35.79 12.35
CA THR A 570 -0.41 35.61 11.25
C THR A 570 0.08 34.17 11.18
N GLY A 571 0.00 33.55 10.00
CA GLY A 571 0.57 32.24 9.74
C GLY A 571 2.01 32.35 9.27
N ILE A 572 2.93 31.62 9.89
CA ILE A 572 4.37 31.72 9.69
C ILE A 572 4.91 30.34 9.34
N LEU A 573 5.72 30.26 8.28
CA LEU A 573 6.39 29.02 7.90
C LEU A 573 7.49 28.67 8.92
N PRO A 574 7.68 27.38 9.25
CA PRO A 574 8.73 26.92 10.17
C PRO A 574 10.12 27.51 9.86
N LYS A 575 10.50 27.50 8.57
CA LYS A 575 11.77 28.03 8.08
C LYS A 575 12.01 29.50 8.47
N ALA A 576 10.94 30.30 8.52
CA ALA A 576 11.02 31.71 8.89
C ALA A 576 11.33 31.90 10.38
N LEU A 577 10.97 30.92 11.21
CA LEU A 577 11.25 30.88 12.64
C LEU A 577 12.59 30.21 12.96
N GLY A 578 13.34 29.75 11.94
CA GLY A 578 14.63 29.08 12.10
C GLY A 578 14.53 27.59 12.41
N VAL A 579 13.38 26.95 12.13
CA VAL A 579 13.13 25.52 12.36
C VAL A 579 12.71 24.76 11.11
#